data_AF-A0A7H4NXK6-F1
#
_entry.id   AF-A0A7H4NXK6-F1
#
_cell.length_a   1.000
_cell.length_b   1.000
_cell.length_c   1.000
_cell.angle_alpha   90.00
_cell.angle_beta   90.00
_cell.angle_gamma   90.00
#
_symmetry.space_group_name_H-M   'P 1'
#
loop_
_entity.id
_entity.type
_entity.pdbx_description
1 polymer ?
#
loop_
_entity_poly.entity_id
_entity_poly.type
_entity_poly.pdbx_seq_one_letter_code
_entity_poly.pdbx_strand_id
1 'polypeptide(L)'
;MNVSAWQNAQVTLKTPAQKWQESAPIADHREAVTLLLEKLLGYRIIESLQDIDGVGHRVAHGGERFKDSTPVTDESLAEIERLAELAPLHNRLTPWESSLPPAAARYAIGSGV
;
A
#
# COMPACT_ATOMS: atom_id res chain seq x y z
N MET A 1 -13.12 15.70 -10.73
CA MET A 1 -11.78 15.14 -11.04
C MET A 1 -12.02 13.80 -11.73
N ASN A 2 -11.68 13.68 -13.01
CA ASN A 2 -11.83 12.41 -13.74
C ASN A 2 -10.68 11.49 -13.28
N VAL A 3 -10.97 10.53 -12.42
CA VAL A 3 -10.06 9.39 -12.20
C VAL A 3 -10.14 8.53 -13.46
N SER A 4 -9.19 8.73 -14.37
CA SER A 4 -9.03 7.85 -15.51
C SER A 4 -8.65 6.47 -14.97
N ALA A 5 -9.60 5.54 -14.95
CA ALA A 5 -9.31 4.15 -14.66
C ALA A 5 -8.14 3.69 -15.54
N TRP A 6 -7.17 3.00 -14.94
CA TRP A 6 -6.07 2.37 -15.65
C TRP A 6 -6.63 1.19 -16.45
N GLN A 7 -7.02 1.44 -17.69
CA GLN A 7 -7.76 0.49 -18.53
C GLN A 7 -6.98 -0.80 -18.80
N ASN A 8 -5.64 -0.73 -18.76
CA ASN A 8 -4.72 -1.85 -19.03
C ASN A 8 -3.68 -1.97 -17.92
N ALA A 9 -4.08 -1.84 -16.64
CA ALA A 9 -3.15 -2.08 -15.54
C ALA A 9 -2.66 -3.53 -15.59
N GLN A 10 -1.37 -3.73 -15.38
CA GLN A 10 -0.76 -5.06 -15.42
C GLN A 10 -0.45 -5.51 -14.00
N VAL A 11 -1.02 -6.65 -13.61
CA VAL A 11 -0.72 -7.31 -12.34
C VAL A 11 0.20 -8.48 -12.62
N THR A 12 1.36 -8.50 -11.97
CA THR A 12 2.33 -9.60 -12.05
C THR A 12 2.63 -10.13 -10.66
N LEU A 13 2.38 -11.42 -10.45
CA LEU A 13 2.71 -12.15 -9.23
C LEU A 13 3.82 -13.14 -9.56
N LYS A 14 4.88 -13.17 -8.76
CA LYS A 14 6.02 -14.05 -8.99
C LYS A 14 6.48 -14.68 -7.68
N THR A 15 6.55 -16.00 -7.66
CA THR A 15 7.24 -16.81 -6.64
C THR A 15 8.50 -17.41 -7.26
N PRO A 16 9.38 -18.05 -6.48
CA PRO A 16 10.51 -18.80 -7.04
C PRO A 16 10.07 -19.90 -8.03
N ALA A 17 8.88 -20.47 -7.83
CA ALA A 17 8.36 -21.58 -8.63
C ALA A 17 7.53 -21.13 -9.84
N GLN A 18 6.80 -20.01 -9.73
CA GLN A 18 5.77 -19.66 -10.71
C GLN A 18 5.67 -18.15 -10.94
N LYS A 19 5.20 -17.78 -12.13
CA LYS A 19 4.86 -16.40 -12.50
C LYS A 19 3.46 -16.36 -13.11
N TRP A 20 2.64 -15.46 -12.61
CA TRP A 20 1.34 -15.10 -13.17
C TRP A 20 1.38 -13.66 -13.64
N GLN A 21 0.73 -13.37 -14.76
CA GLN A 21 0.68 -12.04 -15.34
C GLN A 21 -0.65 -11.87 -16.06
N GLU A 22 -1.37 -10.81 -15.73
CA GLU A 22 -2.64 -10.47 -16.37
C GLU A 22 -2.79 -8.95 -16.48
N SER A 23 -3.67 -8.54 -17.40
CA SER A 23 -4.06 -7.15 -17.53
C SER A 23 -5.53 -7.01 -17.17
N ALA A 24 -5.86 -6.00 -16.36
CA ALA A 24 -7.23 -5.70 -15.95
C ALA A 24 -7.43 -4.18 -15.86
N PRO A 25 -8.67 -3.69 -16.09
CA PRO A 25 -9.00 -2.32 -15.73
C PRO A 25 -8.95 -2.17 -14.21
N ILE A 26 -8.29 -1.12 -13.72
CA ILE A 26 -8.19 -0.80 -12.30
C ILE A 26 -8.46 0.69 -12.12
N ALA A 27 -9.49 1.05 -11.35
CA ALA A 27 -9.91 2.42 -11.14
C ALA A 27 -8.93 3.20 -10.24
N ASP A 28 -8.45 2.57 -9.17
CA ASP A 28 -7.58 3.19 -8.18
C ASP A 28 -6.70 2.16 -7.42
N HIS A 29 -5.89 2.66 -6.48
CA HIS A 29 -5.02 1.81 -5.67
C HIS A 29 -5.78 0.81 -4.79
N ARG A 30 -7.01 1.12 -4.35
CA ARG A 30 -7.80 0.22 -3.52
C ARG A 30 -8.24 -0.99 -4.33
N GLU A 31 -8.74 -0.77 -5.53
CA GLU A 31 -9.09 -1.87 -6.44
C GLU A 31 -7.85 -2.70 -6.78
N ALA A 32 -6.69 -2.07 -6.99
CA ALA A 32 -5.43 -2.77 -7.24
C ALA A 32 -5.04 -3.72 -6.10
N VAL A 33 -5.08 -3.24 -4.84
CA VAL A 33 -4.75 -4.05 -3.66
C VAL A 33 -5.80 -5.14 -3.42
N THR A 34 -7.08 -4.85 -3.67
CA THR A 34 -8.16 -5.85 -3.56
C THR A 34 -7.91 -7.00 -4.52
N LEU A 35 -7.65 -6.70 -5.80
CA LEU A 35 -7.29 -7.70 -6.82
C LEU A 35 -6.04 -8.49 -6.42
N LEU A 36 -5.00 -7.83 -5.89
CA LEU A 36 -3.80 -8.50 -5.40
C LEU A 36 -4.14 -9.56 -4.33
N LEU A 37 -4.91 -9.19 -3.30
CA LEU A 37 -5.28 -10.10 -2.21
C LEU A 37 -6.13 -11.27 -2.70
N GLU A 38 -7.08 -11.01 -3.61
CA GLU A 38 -7.89 -12.05 -4.25
C GLU A 38 -7.03 -13.05 -5.03
N LYS A 39 -6.00 -12.58 -5.73
CA LYS A 39 -5.09 -13.44 -6.50
C LYS A 39 -4.17 -14.25 -5.60
N LEU A 40 -3.71 -13.69 -4.48
CA LEU A 40 -2.93 -14.44 -3.48
C LEU A 40 -3.71 -15.65 -2.95
N LEU A 41 -4.99 -15.46 -2.62
CA LEU A 41 -5.89 -16.54 -2.20
C LEU A 41 -6.22 -17.49 -3.37
N GLY A 42 -6.59 -16.94 -4.53
CA GLY A 42 -7.01 -17.72 -5.69
C GLY A 42 -5.91 -18.63 -6.26
N TYR A 43 -4.65 -18.20 -6.20
CA TYR A 43 -3.50 -19.02 -6.57
C TYR A 43 -2.96 -19.88 -5.42
N ARG A 44 -3.61 -19.85 -4.25
CA ARG A 44 -3.17 -20.55 -3.03
C ARG A 44 -1.71 -20.26 -2.67
N ILE A 45 -1.31 -19.00 -2.84
CA ILE A 45 -0.03 -18.50 -2.32
C ILE A 45 -0.14 -18.33 -0.80
N ILE A 46 -1.32 -17.94 -0.33
CA ILE A 46 -1.76 -17.97 1.06
C ILE A 46 -3.11 -18.71 1.11
N GLU A 47 -3.42 -19.33 2.24
CA GLU A 47 -4.69 -20.03 2.46
C GLU A 47 -5.74 -19.09 3.08
N SER A 48 -5.27 -18.10 3.83
CA SER A 48 -6.09 -17.11 4.52
C SER A 48 -5.40 -15.75 4.59
N LEU A 49 -6.17 -14.67 4.69
CA LEU A 49 -5.62 -13.35 4.99
C LEU A 49 -4.94 -13.29 6.37
N GLN A 50 -5.27 -14.22 7.27
CA GLN A 50 -4.62 -14.35 8.58
C GLN A 50 -3.18 -14.87 8.49
N ASP A 51 -2.77 -15.40 7.32
CA ASP A 51 -1.38 -15.79 7.08
C ASP A 51 -0.46 -14.55 6.88
N ILE A 52 -1.05 -13.35 6.74
CA ILE A 52 -0.32 -12.10 6.60
C ILE A 52 -0.05 -11.50 7.98
N ASP A 53 1.17 -11.71 8.47
CA ASP A 53 1.62 -11.22 9.78
C ASP A 53 1.89 -9.71 9.83
N GLY A 54 1.90 -9.00 8.72
CA GLY A 54 2.17 -7.57 8.73
C GLY A 54 2.32 -7.00 7.33
N VAL A 55 2.24 -5.68 7.23
CA VAL A 55 2.36 -4.97 5.96
C VAL A 55 3.25 -3.76 6.13
N GLY A 56 4.29 -3.67 5.30
CA GLY A 56 5.15 -2.48 5.23
C GLY A 56 4.71 -1.55 4.13
N HIS A 57 4.53 -0.26 4.43
CA HIS A 57 4.31 0.79 3.45
C HIS A 57 5.61 1.57 3.23
N ARG A 58 5.98 1.79 1.97
CA ARG A 58 7.13 2.65 1.65
C ARG A 58 6.66 4.08 1.47
N VAL A 59 7.26 5.00 2.22
CA VAL A 59 7.02 6.43 2.13
C VAL A 59 8.24 7.08 1.47
N ALA A 60 8.03 8.00 0.53
CA ALA A 60 9.14 8.56 -0.24
C ALA A 60 10.01 9.51 0.59
N HIS A 61 9.40 10.33 1.45
CA HIS A 61 10.13 11.27 2.30
C HIS A 61 9.65 11.22 3.75
N GLY A 62 10.54 10.89 4.69
CA GLY A 62 10.24 10.80 6.12
C GLY A 62 10.43 12.12 6.90
N GLY A 63 10.94 13.15 6.23
CA GLY A 63 11.36 14.38 6.90
C GLY A 63 12.49 14.11 7.90
N GLU A 64 12.65 14.97 8.89
CA GLU A 64 13.62 14.75 9.97
C GLU A 64 13.12 13.76 11.04
N ARG A 65 11.80 13.50 11.02
CA ARG A 65 11.09 12.76 12.06
C ARG A 65 11.19 11.25 11.88
N PHE A 66 11.02 10.76 10.66
CA PHE A 66 11.11 9.33 10.36
C PHE A 66 12.48 9.00 9.81
N LYS A 67 13.39 8.58 10.71
CA LYS A 67 14.76 8.14 10.37
C LYS A 67 14.88 6.63 10.18
N ASP A 68 13.93 5.88 10.75
CA ASP A 68 13.85 4.43 10.71
C ASP A 68 12.40 4.01 10.49
N SER A 69 12.18 2.73 10.17
CA SER A 69 10.85 2.15 10.06
C SER A 69 10.09 2.28 11.38
N THR A 70 8.88 2.83 11.34
CA THR A 70 8.06 3.03 12.55
C THR A 70 6.65 2.47 12.39
N PRO A 71 5.98 2.01 13.47
CA PRO A 71 4.59 1.60 13.41
C PRO A 71 3.67 2.71 12.91
N VAL A 72 2.66 2.33 12.13
CA VAL A 72 1.60 3.26 11.70
C VAL A 72 0.65 3.54 12.86
N THR A 73 0.56 4.81 13.20
CA THR A 73 -0.39 5.41 14.14
C THR A 73 -1.06 6.63 13.50
N ASP A 74 -2.16 7.12 14.07
CA ASP A 74 -2.81 8.36 13.62
C ASP A 74 -1.84 9.55 13.56
N GLU A 75 -0.95 9.62 14.56
CA GLU A 75 0.10 10.64 14.62
C GLU A 75 1.11 10.49 13.47
N SER A 76 1.49 9.26 13.13
CA SER A 76 2.39 9.00 12.01
C SER A 76 1.74 9.37 10.67
N LEU A 77 0.45 9.08 10.49
CA LEU A 77 -0.30 9.41 9.27
C LEU A 77 -0.41 10.93 9.10
N ALA A 78 -0.78 11.64 10.17
CA ALA A 78 -0.87 13.10 10.15
C ALA A 78 0.48 13.75 9.79
N GLU A 79 1.60 13.22 10.29
CA GLU A 79 2.91 13.72 9.90
C GLU A 79 3.22 13.44 8.43
N ILE A 80 2.97 12.22 7.91
CA ILE A 80 3.20 11.91 6.50
C ILE A 80 2.41 12.85 5.59
N GLU A 81 1.16 13.14 5.95
CA GLU A 81 0.31 14.08 5.22
C GLU A 81 0.90 15.49 5.22
N ARG A 82 1.42 15.96 6.36
CA ARG A 82 2.15 17.24 6.44
C ARG A 82 3.40 17.23 5.56
N LEU A 83 4.11 16.11 5.49
CA LEU A 83 5.29 15.91 4.66
C LEU A 83 4.95 15.71 3.17
N ALA A 84 3.67 15.63 2.79
CA ALA A 84 3.27 15.53 1.39
C ALA A 84 3.78 16.71 0.56
N GLU A 85 3.96 17.89 1.15
CA GLU A 85 4.57 19.04 0.48
C GLU A 85 6.01 18.77 0.00
N LEU A 86 6.78 17.94 0.73
CA LEU A 86 8.16 17.58 0.38
C LEU A 86 8.22 16.54 -0.75
N ALA A 87 7.18 15.73 -0.90
CA ALA A 87 7.08 14.71 -1.95
C ALA A 87 5.65 14.65 -2.53
N PRO A 88 5.22 15.69 -3.25
CA PRO A 88 3.82 15.93 -3.59
C PRO A 88 3.24 14.95 -4.61
N LEU A 89 4.03 14.06 -5.19
CA LEU A 89 3.52 12.99 -6.07
C LEU A 89 3.53 11.61 -5.40
N HIS A 90 4.21 11.45 -4.25
CA HIS A 90 4.47 10.15 -3.65
C HIS A 90 3.90 10.00 -2.24
N ASN A 91 3.96 11.05 -1.42
CA ASN A 91 3.51 11.04 -0.02
C ASN A 91 2.03 11.45 0.14
N ARG A 92 1.22 11.34 -0.91
CA ARG A 92 -0.21 11.66 -0.80
C ARG A 92 -0.95 10.50 -0.13
N LEU A 93 -1.52 10.76 1.04
CA LEU A 93 -2.51 9.85 1.61
C LEU A 93 -3.73 9.78 0.69
N THR A 94 -4.23 8.57 0.51
CA THR A 94 -5.52 8.35 -0.12
C THR A 94 -6.64 8.62 0.91
N PRO A 95 -7.82 9.12 0.48
CA PRO A 95 -8.87 9.58 1.41
C PRO A 95 -9.40 8.55 2.41
N TRP A 96 -9.11 7.26 2.24
CA TRP A 96 -9.57 6.20 3.14
C TRP A 96 -8.55 5.86 4.24
N GLU A 97 -7.26 6.18 4.07
CA GLU A 97 -6.22 5.92 5.08
C GLU A 97 -6.44 6.77 6.34
N SER A 98 -7.00 7.98 6.20
CA SER A 98 -7.40 8.83 7.33
C SER A 98 -8.65 8.34 8.08
N SER A 99 -9.29 7.26 7.60
CA SER A 99 -10.55 6.73 8.17
C SER A 99 -10.39 5.35 8.83
N LEU A 100 -9.17 4.80 8.89
CA LEU A 100 -8.93 3.48 9.49
C LEU A 100 -8.91 3.56 11.04
N PRO A 101 -9.51 2.59 11.75
CA PRO A 101 -9.48 2.57 13.21
C PRO A 101 -8.07 2.25 13.76
N PRO A 102 -7.68 2.75 14.95
CA PRO A 102 -6.33 2.63 15.51
C PRO A 102 -5.84 1.21 15.86
N ALA A 103 -6.62 0.17 15.58
CA ALA A 103 -6.50 -1.15 16.24
C ALA A 103 -5.52 -2.14 15.57
N ALA A 104 -4.66 -1.72 14.63
CA ALA A 104 -3.72 -2.62 13.99
C ALA A 104 -2.29 -2.08 14.01
N ALA A 105 -1.62 -2.20 15.14
CA ALA A 105 -0.18 -2.05 15.23
C ALA A 105 0.54 -3.25 14.56
N ARG A 106 0.43 -3.38 13.22
CA ARG A 106 1.19 -4.33 12.37
C ARG A 106 1.60 -3.73 11.02
N TYR A 107 1.49 -2.41 10.91
CA TYR A 107 1.90 -1.66 9.72
C TYR A 107 3.15 -0.85 10.06
N ALA A 108 4.17 -0.89 9.21
CA ALA A 108 5.36 -0.07 9.37
C ALA A 108 5.56 0.82 8.14
N ILE A 109 5.86 2.09 8.36
CA ILE A 109 6.28 3.02 7.31
C ILE A 109 7.80 3.08 7.30
N GLY A 110 8.43 2.90 6.14
CA GLY A 110 9.87 3.08 5.95
C GLY A 110 10.16 4.21 4.96
N SER A 111 11.04 5.14 5.32
CA SER A 111 11.55 6.17 4.40
C SER A 111 12.62 5.59 3.48
N GLY A 112 12.54 5.91 2.19
CA GLY A 112 13.47 5.42 1.17
C GLY A 112 14.72 6.26 0.94
N VAL A 113 15.16 7.05 1.93
CA VAL A 113 16.38 7.87 1.90
C VAL A 113 17.40 7.38 2.91
#